data_AF-A0ABD7BSR1-F1
#
_entry.id   AF-A0ABD7BSR1-F1
#
_cell.length_a   1.000
_cell.length_b   1.000
_cell.length_c   1.000
_cell.angle_alpha   90.00
_cell.angle_beta   90.00
_cell.angle_gamma   90.00
#
_symmetry.space_group_name_H-M   'P 1'
#
loop_
_entity.id
_entity.type
_entity.pdbx_description
1 polymer ?
#
loop_
_entity_poly.entity_id
_entity_poly.type
_entity_poly.pdbx_seq_one_letter_code
_entity_poly.pdbx_strand_id
1 'polypeptide(L)'
;MKIWKYTMVGLLAFVLAGCGQQLSTTKTSYGRDGLVAIVKGTARGVDRVSYTSDAGKGSVPVNSGTFVVNVPVSDVAQKVNLKAGSMQTNVTVRAGQSLGTYSTIAAKFNQMLAVSSLPKADQAKLKQAQAASANAQKNAATMSPTEKMAMAQQAQQLKTLMAQANANTKASQLPATAKTGIHSILKSASGDYRASIVDGKAMGFAVVVPLSVLKNSKKMQTFATDFGLLTTSVGADAKSVFSQFKKLTKDAKSKNNATTISTIKSHGVKIDVGYSTTALYLYVTK
;
A
#
# COMPACT_ATOMS: atom_id res chain seq x y z
N MET A 1 -86.66 28.37 3.45
CA MET A 1 -85.27 28.45 2.97
C MET A 1 -84.30 28.48 4.15
N LYS A 2 -83.59 27.38 4.43
CA LYS A 2 -82.17 27.37 4.83
C LYS A 2 -81.73 25.93 5.03
N ILE A 3 -80.73 25.58 4.23
CA ILE A 3 -80.23 24.25 3.92
C ILE A 3 -79.01 24.00 4.83
N TRP A 4 -78.99 22.83 5.46
CA TRP A 4 -77.83 21.96 5.77
C TRP A 4 -76.55 22.58 6.39
N LYS A 5 -76.28 22.21 7.65
CA LYS A 5 -74.92 22.28 8.21
C LYS A 5 -74.32 20.88 8.20
N TYR A 6 -73.35 20.67 7.32
CA TYR A 6 -72.51 19.48 7.27
C TYR A 6 -71.59 19.43 8.49
N THR A 7 -71.70 18.35 9.23
CA THR A 7 -70.78 17.96 10.29
C THR A 7 -69.42 17.65 9.65
N MET A 8 -68.40 18.41 10.04
CA MET A 8 -67.05 18.33 9.52
C MET A 8 -66.43 16.98 9.93
N VAL A 9 -66.17 16.11 8.95
CA VAL A 9 -65.30 14.93 9.11
C VAL A 9 -63.88 15.45 9.29
N GLY A 10 -63.41 15.45 10.53
CA GLY A 10 -62.01 15.70 10.87
C GLY A 10 -61.15 14.58 10.29
N LEU A 11 -60.50 14.87 9.17
CA LEU A 11 -59.49 14.02 8.57
C LEU A 11 -58.28 13.96 9.53
N LEU A 12 -58.24 12.91 10.35
CA LEU A 12 -57.07 12.53 11.14
C LEU A 12 -55.94 12.14 10.16
N ALA A 13 -55.18 13.14 9.72
CA ALA A 13 -53.91 12.91 9.06
C ALA A 13 -52.93 12.36 10.11
N PHE A 14 -52.86 11.03 10.20
CA PHE A 14 -51.71 10.34 10.76
C PHE A 14 -50.48 10.77 9.95
N VAL A 15 -49.78 11.78 10.42
CA VAL A 15 -48.37 11.97 10.08
C VAL A 15 -47.66 10.80 10.74
N LEU A 16 -47.62 9.65 10.05
CA LEU A 16 -46.65 8.61 10.37
C LEU A 16 -45.33 9.34 10.41
N ALA A 17 -44.74 9.44 11.61
CA ALA A 17 -43.35 9.80 11.77
C ALA A 17 -42.58 8.85 10.87
N GLY A 18 -42.20 9.32 9.68
CA GLY A 18 -41.29 8.59 8.83
C GLY A 18 -40.06 8.38 9.68
N CYS A 19 -39.78 7.13 10.07
CA CYS A 19 -38.48 6.73 10.58
C CYS A 19 -37.48 7.08 9.49
N GLY A 20 -37.01 8.33 9.55
CA GLY A 20 -36.42 9.03 8.42
C GLY A 20 -35.15 8.33 8.00
N GLN A 21 -35.02 8.09 6.70
CA GLN A 21 -33.73 7.70 6.15
C GLN A 21 -32.71 8.77 6.54
N GLN A 22 -31.59 8.31 7.11
CA GLN A 22 -30.51 9.18 7.53
C GLN A 22 -29.24 8.76 6.81
N LEU A 23 -28.45 9.73 6.38
CA LEU A 23 -27.10 9.52 5.86
C LEU A 23 -26.21 10.67 6.32
N SER A 24 -25.14 10.37 7.04
CA SER A 24 -24.12 11.35 7.40
C SER A 24 -22.74 10.71 7.47
N THR A 25 -21.70 11.53 7.38
CA THR A 25 -20.30 11.11 7.52
C THR A 25 -19.66 11.78 8.72
N THR A 26 -18.72 11.09 9.36
CA THR A 26 -18.01 11.62 10.54
C THR A 26 -17.14 12.84 10.23
N LYS A 27 -16.68 12.95 8.98
CA LYS A 27 -15.92 14.06 8.41
C LYS A 27 -16.37 14.31 6.98
N THR A 28 -16.04 15.49 6.45
CA THR A 28 -16.21 15.85 5.03
C THR A 28 -14.96 15.58 4.21
N SER A 29 -13.80 15.45 4.86
CA SER A 29 -12.52 15.15 4.24
C SER A 29 -11.78 14.03 4.97
N TYR A 30 -11.27 13.07 4.21
CA TYR A 30 -10.55 11.91 4.72
C TYR A 30 -9.13 11.88 4.15
N GLY A 31 -8.16 11.54 5.00
CA GLY A 31 -6.80 11.27 4.58
C GLY A 31 -6.54 9.78 4.47
N ARG A 32 -5.33 9.43 4.05
CA ARG A 32 -4.82 8.07 4.04
C ARG A 32 -4.78 7.47 5.45
N ASP A 33 -5.17 6.20 5.54
CA ASP A 33 -5.03 5.27 6.67
C ASP A 33 -4.59 3.92 6.08
N GLY A 34 -3.30 3.59 6.22
CA GLY A 34 -2.67 2.50 5.49
C GLY A 34 -2.67 2.72 3.97
N LEU A 35 -3.35 1.85 3.21
CA LEU A 35 -3.44 1.95 1.73
C LEU A 35 -4.69 2.67 1.21
N VAL A 36 -5.64 2.98 2.09
CA VAL A 36 -6.97 3.50 1.73
C VAL A 36 -7.29 4.75 2.54
N ALA A 37 -8.36 5.46 2.20
CA ALA A 37 -9.05 6.37 3.10
C ALA A 37 -10.29 5.65 3.65
N ILE A 38 -10.42 5.61 4.98
CA ILE A 38 -11.54 4.95 5.65
C ILE A 38 -12.64 5.99 5.90
N VAL A 39 -13.66 5.99 5.04
CA VAL A 39 -14.83 6.85 5.17
C VAL A 39 -15.84 6.18 6.09
N LYS A 40 -16.14 6.83 7.23
CA LYS A 40 -17.07 6.30 8.24
C LYS A 40 -18.26 7.21 8.41
N GLY A 41 -19.43 6.64 8.66
CA GLY A 41 -20.65 7.41 8.82
C GLY A 41 -21.80 6.61 9.40
N THR A 42 -22.94 7.28 9.50
CA THR A 42 -24.20 6.73 9.99
C THR A 42 -25.18 6.63 8.84
N ALA A 43 -25.87 5.50 8.73
CA ALA A 43 -26.98 5.31 7.81
C ALA A 43 -28.13 4.61 8.54
N ARG A 44 -29.36 5.12 8.43
CA ARG A 44 -30.56 4.51 9.03
C ARG A 44 -31.67 4.39 7.99
N GLY A 45 -32.56 3.42 8.19
CA GLY A 45 -33.66 3.14 7.26
C GLY A 45 -33.21 2.52 5.93
N VAL A 46 -31.99 1.98 5.87
CA VAL A 46 -31.41 1.24 4.74
C VAL A 46 -30.45 0.16 5.23
N ASP A 47 -30.29 -0.91 4.45
CA ASP A 47 -29.34 -2.00 4.75
C ASP A 47 -27.96 -1.79 4.14
N ARG A 48 -27.84 -0.86 3.18
CA ARG A 48 -26.61 -0.65 2.41
C ARG A 48 -26.37 0.81 2.07
N VAL A 49 -25.09 1.18 1.98
CA VAL A 49 -24.63 2.43 1.39
C VAL A 49 -23.89 2.12 0.11
N SER A 50 -24.34 2.68 -1.01
CA SER A 50 -23.61 2.65 -2.28
C SER A 50 -22.63 3.82 -2.37
N TYR A 51 -21.51 3.61 -3.05
CA TYR A 51 -20.51 4.64 -3.27
C TYR A 51 -19.99 4.64 -4.71
N THR A 52 -19.56 5.81 -5.16
CA THR A 52 -18.81 6.00 -6.40
C THR A 52 -17.61 6.90 -6.13
N SER A 53 -16.44 6.52 -6.61
CA SER A 53 -15.21 7.32 -6.64
C SER A 53 -14.50 7.12 -7.96
N ASP A 54 -13.41 7.87 -8.18
CA ASP A 54 -12.57 7.74 -9.38
C ASP A 54 -11.93 6.33 -9.47
N ALA A 55 -11.71 5.69 -8.31
CA ALA A 55 -11.19 4.32 -8.22
C ALA A 55 -12.27 3.24 -8.49
N GLY A 56 -13.54 3.60 -8.59
CA GLY A 56 -14.64 2.69 -8.91
C GLY A 56 -15.89 2.89 -8.05
N LYS A 57 -16.83 1.95 -8.19
CA LYS A 57 -18.11 1.97 -7.46
C LYS A 57 -18.31 0.69 -6.65
N GLY A 58 -19.12 0.76 -5.61
CA GLY A 58 -19.43 -0.40 -4.79
C GLY A 58 -20.58 -0.14 -3.83
N SER A 59 -20.83 -1.12 -2.96
CA SER A 59 -21.86 -1.02 -1.92
C SER A 59 -21.42 -1.78 -0.68
N VAL A 60 -21.56 -1.16 0.49
CA VAL A 60 -21.21 -1.73 1.79
C VAL A 60 -22.45 -1.94 2.65
N PRO A 61 -22.48 -2.97 3.50
CA PRO A 61 -23.57 -3.15 4.45
C PRO A 61 -23.58 -2.06 5.52
N VAL A 62 -24.76 -1.78 6.04
CA VAL A 62 -24.98 -0.97 7.23
C VAL A 62 -25.11 -1.91 8.42
N ASN A 63 -24.19 -1.80 9.38
CA ASN A 63 -24.19 -2.61 10.59
C ASN A 63 -24.45 -1.70 11.79
N SER A 64 -25.51 -1.98 12.54
CA SER A 64 -25.93 -1.19 13.70
C SER A 64 -26.06 0.31 13.40
N GLY A 65 -26.60 0.64 12.23
CA GLY A 65 -26.78 2.02 11.78
C GLY A 65 -25.51 2.73 11.31
N THR A 66 -24.39 2.02 11.16
CA THR A 66 -23.11 2.58 10.73
C THR A 66 -22.57 1.90 9.49
N PHE A 67 -21.73 2.60 8.74
CA PHE A 67 -21.07 2.05 7.56
C PHE A 67 -19.59 2.46 7.51
N VAL A 68 -18.81 1.66 6.78
CA VAL A 68 -17.41 1.93 6.49
C VAL A 68 -17.15 1.66 5.01
N VAL A 69 -16.67 2.68 4.30
CA VAL A 69 -16.22 2.57 2.90
C VAL A 69 -14.72 2.78 2.86
N ASN A 70 -14.00 1.83 2.27
CA ASN A 70 -12.56 1.93 2.04
C ASN A 70 -12.32 2.40 0.60
N VAL A 71 -11.76 3.59 0.45
CA VAL A 71 -11.49 4.18 -0.87
C VAL A 71 -9.99 4.18 -1.12
N PRO A 72 -9.49 3.55 -2.20
CA PRO A 72 -8.07 3.64 -2.56
C PRO A 72 -7.62 5.08 -2.73
N VAL A 73 -6.46 5.45 -2.17
CA VAL A 73 -5.92 6.81 -2.30
C VAL A 73 -5.13 6.95 -3.59
N SER A 74 -5.42 7.99 -4.39
CA SER A 74 -4.62 8.41 -5.56
C SER A 74 -3.73 9.62 -5.24
N ASP A 75 -2.93 10.04 -6.22
CA ASP A 75 -2.12 11.26 -6.19
C ASP A 75 -2.91 12.54 -6.53
N VAL A 76 -4.16 12.37 -6.95
CA VAL A 76 -5.16 13.44 -7.03
C VAL A 76 -6.20 13.30 -5.92
N ALA A 77 -6.83 14.41 -5.54
CA ALA A 77 -7.95 14.38 -4.61
C ALA A 77 -9.18 13.83 -5.33
N GLN A 78 -9.93 12.95 -4.66
CA GLN A 78 -11.08 12.27 -5.24
C GLN A 78 -12.37 12.69 -4.52
N LYS A 79 -13.43 12.86 -5.30
CA LYS A 79 -14.78 13.04 -4.74
C LYS A 79 -15.45 11.67 -4.62
N VAL A 80 -15.95 11.36 -3.44
CA VAL A 80 -16.69 10.13 -3.16
C VAL A 80 -18.14 10.49 -2.93
N ASN A 81 -19.01 10.07 -3.84
CA ASN A 81 -20.45 10.24 -3.68
C ASN A 81 -21.01 8.99 -2.97
N LEU A 82 -21.74 9.22 -1.89
CA LEU A 82 -22.37 8.20 -1.07
C LEU A 82 -23.89 8.31 -1.21
N LYS A 83 -24.56 7.17 -1.35
CA LYS A 83 -26.02 7.12 -1.46
C LYS A 83 -26.62 6.01 -0.60
N ALA A 84 -27.67 6.35 0.12
CA ALA A 84 -28.45 5.48 1.01
C ALA A 84 -29.94 5.74 0.75
N GLY A 85 -30.60 4.87 -0.02
CA GLY A 85 -31.98 5.12 -0.44
C GLY A 85 -32.08 6.38 -1.31
N SER A 86 -32.90 7.34 -0.91
CA SER A 86 -33.01 8.66 -1.57
C SER A 86 -31.93 9.65 -1.11
N MET A 87 -31.27 9.39 0.03
CA MET A 87 -30.29 10.30 0.61
C MET A 87 -28.94 10.22 -0.11
N GLN A 88 -28.30 11.37 -0.31
CA GLN A 88 -26.96 11.48 -0.89
C GLN A 88 -26.09 12.43 -0.09
N THR A 89 -24.80 12.12 0.01
CA THR A 89 -23.79 13.02 0.56
C THR A 89 -22.46 12.79 -0.14
N ASN A 90 -21.57 13.79 -0.09
CA ASN A 90 -20.28 13.75 -0.75
C ASN A 90 -19.16 14.01 0.25
N VAL A 91 -18.06 13.29 0.08
CA VAL A 91 -16.83 13.52 0.85
C VAL A 91 -15.63 13.59 -0.08
N THR A 92 -14.57 14.22 0.39
CA THR A 92 -13.31 14.31 -0.35
C THR A 92 -12.28 13.38 0.27
N VAL A 93 -11.73 12.49 -0.54
CA VAL A 93 -10.50 11.75 -0.20
C VAL A 93 -9.32 12.58 -0.68
N ARG A 94 -8.45 12.98 0.25
CA ARG A 94 -7.28 13.82 -0.04
C ARG A 94 -6.27 13.05 -0.87
N ALA A 95 -5.61 13.77 -1.78
CA ALA A 95 -4.45 13.27 -2.51
C ALA A 95 -3.37 12.76 -1.54
N GLY A 96 -2.76 11.64 -1.89
CA GLY A 96 -1.59 11.10 -1.21
C GLY A 96 -0.36 11.17 -2.09
N GLN A 97 0.83 11.25 -1.49
CA GLN A 97 2.06 11.16 -2.28
C GLN A 97 2.30 9.71 -2.72
N SER A 98 2.73 9.55 -3.97
CA SER A 98 3.15 8.27 -4.54
C SER A 98 4.59 7.93 -4.10
N LEU A 99 4.87 6.63 -3.96
CA LEU A 99 6.23 6.11 -3.78
C LEU A 99 7.05 6.16 -5.08
N GLY A 100 6.41 6.36 -6.22
CA GLY A 100 7.01 6.40 -7.55
C GLY A 100 6.33 5.44 -8.53
N THR A 101 6.92 5.27 -9.71
CA THR A 101 6.47 4.30 -10.72
C THR A 101 6.70 2.88 -10.23
N TYR A 102 5.66 2.04 -10.27
CA TYR A 102 5.73 0.66 -9.75
C TYR A 102 6.78 -0.18 -10.48
N SER A 103 6.83 -0.13 -11.81
CA SER A 103 7.79 -0.93 -12.59
C SER A 103 9.24 -0.61 -12.22
N THR A 104 9.56 0.65 -11.96
CA THR A 104 10.90 1.07 -11.49
C THR A 104 11.19 0.51 -10.10
N ILE A 105 10.22 0.56 -9.18
CA ILE A 105 10.35 0.01 -7.83
C ILE A 105 10.56 -1.52 -7.90
N ALA A 106 9.73 -2.22 -8.67
CA ALA A 106 9.82 -3.67 -8.87
C ALA A 106 11.15 -4.08 -9.50
N ALA A 107 11.62 -3.37 -10.54
CA ALA A 107 12.91 -3.61 -11.15
C ALA A 107 14.07 -3.43 -10.16
N LYS A 108 14.05 -2.34 -9.36
CA LYS A 108 15.06 -2.09 -8.33
C LYS A 108 15.04 -3.16 -7.25
N PHE A 109 13.87 -3.53 -6.75
CA PHE A 109 13.71 -4.62 -5.79
C PHE A 109 14.27 -5.94 -6.34
N ASN A 110 13.84 -6.35 -7.53
CA ASN A 110 14.24 -7.61 -8.15
C ASN A 110 15.74 -7.68 -8.43
N GLN A 111 16.33 -6.56 -8.87
CA GLN A 111 17.77 -6.47 -9.08
C GLN A 111 18.53 -6.65 -7.77
N MET A 112 18.13 -5.96 -6.69
CA MET A 112 18.79 -6.11 -5.40
C MET A 112 18.61 -7.51 -4.82
N LEU A 113 17.44 -8.11 -5.01
CA LEU A 113 17.15 -9.49 -4.60
C LEU A 113 18.08 -10.48 -5.33
N ALA A 114 18.17 -10.38 -6.65
CA ALA A 114 19.05 -11.21 -7.47
C ALA A 114 20.51 -11.06 -7.02
N VAL A 115 21.01 -9.83 -6.87
CA VAL A 115 22.38 -9.59 -6.39
C VAL A 115 22.57 -10.18 -4.99
N SER A 116 21.62 -10.03 -4.07
CA SER A 116 21.74 -10.54 -2.70
C SER A 116 21.80 -12.07 -2.61
N SER A 117 21.30 -12.78 -3.63
CA SER A 117 21.33 -14.24 -3.72
C SER A 117 22.69 -14.81 -4.15
N LEU A 118 23.56 -13.97 -4.73
CA LEU A 118 24.86 -14.40 -5.25
C LEU A 118 25.90 -14.54 -4.13
N PRO A 119 26.95 -15.35 -4.34
CA PRO A 119 28.11 -15.36 -3.45
C PRO A 119 28.73 -13.97 -3.27
N LYS A 120 29.31 -13.68 -2.09
CA LYS A 120 29.87 -12.35 -1.78
C LYS A 120 30.92 -11.87 -2.79
N ALA A 121 31.73 -12.79 -3.32
CA ALA A 121 32.74 -12.48 -4.35
C ALA A 121 32.08 -11.95 -5.64
N ASP A 122 30.98 -12.57 -6.05
CA ASP A 122 30.26 -12.19 -7.26
C ASP A 122 29.43 -10.91 -7.05
N GLN A 123 28.90 -10.69 -5.84
CA GLN A 123 28.33 -9.40 -5.45
C GLN A 123 29.36 -8.25 -5.56
N ALA A 124 30.60 -8.48 -5.14
CA ALA A 124 31.66 -7.48 -5.25
C ALA A 124 32.02 -7.17 -6.71
N LYS A 125 32.12 -8.21 -7.56
CA LYS A 125 32.32 -8.04 -9.01
C LYS A 125 31.22 -7.21 -9.65
N LEU A 126 29.96 -7.45 -9.29
CA LEU A 126 28.82 -6.68 -9.80
C LEU A 126 28.87 -5.21 -9.39
N LYS A 127 29.22 -4.92 -8.13
CA LYS A 127 29.39 -3.53 -7.66
C LYS A 127 30.53 -2.81 -8.38
N GLN A 128 31.68 -3.47 -8.53
CA GLN A 128 32.82 -2.92 -9.26
C GLN A 128 32.47 -2.66 -10.72
N ALA A 129 31.78 -3.59 -11.37
CA ALA A 129 31.36 -3.43 -12.75
C ALA A 129 30.34 -2.28 -12.93
N GLN A 130 29.41 -2.10 -12.00
CA GLN A 130 28.50 -0.94 -12.03
C GLN A 130 29.27 0.38 -11.93
N ALA A 131 30.22 0.49 -11.01
CA ALA A 131 31.07 1.68 -10.90
C ALA A 131 31.91 1.92 -12.16
N ALA A 132 32.49 0.85 -12.73
CA ALA A 132 33.25 0.92 -13.97
C ALA A 132 32.37 1.38 -15.16
N SER A 133 31.14 0.87 -15.27
CA SER A 133 30.22 1.26 -16.34
C SER A 133 29.78 2.73 -16.26
N ALA A 134 29.58 3.25 -15.04
CA ALA A 134 29.25 4.66 -14.83
C ALA A 134 30.41 5.59 -15.22
N ASN A 135 31.65 5.17 -14.95
CA ASN A 135 32.85 5.91 -15.38
C ASN A 135 33.08 5.79 -16.89
N ALA A 136 32.84 4.62 -17.47
CA ALA A 136 32.94 4.39 -18.92
C ALA A 136 31.93 5.23 -19.72
N GLN A 137 30.70 5.41 -19.21
CA GLN A 137 29.72 6.31 -19.84
C GLN A 137 30.18 7.76 -19.89
N LYS A 138 30.92 8.24 -18.88
CA LYS A 138 31.48 9.60 -18.87
C LYS A 138 32.67 9.76 -19.82
N ASN A 139 33.43 8.70 -20.07
CA ASN A 139 34.67 8.72 -20.84
C ASN A 139 34.57 7.95 -22.18
N ALA A 140 33.36 7.68 -22.67
CA ALA A 140 33.13 6.76 -23.80
C ALA A 140 33.87 7.15 -25.10
N ALA A 141 34.16 8.45 -25.27
CA ALA A 141 34.85 9.00 -26.44
C ALA A 141 36.38 8.77 -26.42
N THR A 142 36.99 8.56 -25.26
CA THR A 142 38.45 8.41 -25.11
C THR A 142 38.90 6.96 -24.94
N MET A 143 37.96 6.00 -24.92
CA MET A 143 38.29 4.59 -24.72
C MET A 143 38.86 3.94 -25.97
N SER A 144 39.97 3.24 -25.79
CA SER A 144 40.61 2.45 -26.84
C SER A 144 39.73 1.24 -27.26
N PRO A 145 39.94 0.70 -28.47
CA PRO A 145 39.22 -0.49 -28.93
C PRO A 145 39.38 -1.72 -28.02
N THR A 146 40.56 -1.90 -27.41
CA THR A 146 40.86 -2.99 -26.47
C THR A 146 40.08 -2.85 -25.17
N GLU A 147 39.98 -1.64 -24.61
CA GLU A 147 39.17 -1.39 -23.41
C GLU A 147 37.68 -1.62 -23.67
N LYS A 148 37.18 -1.23 -24.85
CA LYS A 148 35.78 -1.49 -25.25
C LYS A 148 35.50 -2.98 -25.34
N MET A 149 36.43 -3.77 -25.88
CA MET A 149 36.28 -5.23 -26.00
C MET A 149 36.31 -5.92 -24.62
N ALA A 150 37.24 -5.53 -23.74
CA ALA A 150 37.31 -6.04 -22.37
C ALA A 150 36.02 -5.75 -21.58
N MET A 151 35.47 -4.54 -21.71
CA MET A 151 34.17 -4.19 -21.11
C MET A 151 33.02 -5.01 -21.68
N ALA A 152 32.99 -5.26 -22.99
CA ALA A 152 31.95 -6.06 -23.62
C ALA A 152 31.95 -7.51 -23.11
N GLN A 153 33.14 -8.12 -22.97
CA GLN A 153 33.30 -9.45 -22.39
C GLN A 153 32.85 -9.48 -20.92
N GLN A 154 33.27 -8.48 -20.14
CA GLN A 154 32.87 -8.37 -18.74
C GLN A 154 31.34 -8.19 -18.61
N ALA A 155 30.74 -7.32 -19.43
CA ALA A 155 29.30 -7.09 -19.49
C ALA A 155 28.52 -8.38 -19.82
N GLN A 156 29.04 -9.20 -20.73
CA GLN A 156 28.41 -10.48 -21.07
C GLN A 156 28.48 -11.47 -19.91
N GLN A 157 29.62 -11.57 -19.21
CA GLN A 157 29.75 -12.43 -18.03
C GLN A 157 28.79 -11.98 -16.91
N LEU A 158 28.70 -10.67 -16.67
CA LEU A 158 27.76 -10.08 -15.71
C LEU A 158 26.31 -10.36 -16.10
N LYS A 159 25.98 -10.28 -17.39
CA LYS A 159 24.64 -10.58 -17.90
C LYS A 159 24.25 -12.03 -17.63
N THR A 160 25.14 -12.98 -17.86
CA THR A 160 24.90 -14.41 -17.55
C THR A 160 24.72 -14.64 -16.05
N LEU A 161 25.58 -14.05 -15.22
CA LEU A 161 25.50 -14.14 -13.77
C LEU A 161 24.17 -13.57 -13.23
N MET A 162 23.77 -12.40 -13.75
CA MET A 162 22.50 -11.77 -13.41
C MET A 162 21.30 -12.58 -13.91
N ALA A 163 21.39 -13.20 -15.09
CA ALA A 163 20.33 -14.09 -15.60
C ALA A 163 20.14 -15.30 -14.68
N GLN A 164 21.23 -15.93 -14.23
CA GLN A 164 21.17 -17.04 -13.28
C GLN A 164 20.61 -16.61 -11.92
N ALA A 165 21.09 -15.47 -11.39
CA ALA A 165 20.56 -14.90 -10.15
C ALA A 165 19.06 -14.57 -10.25
N ASN A 166 18.64 -14.02 -11.38
CA ASN A 166 17.23 -13.74 -11.66
C ASN A 166 16.39 -15.02 -11.74
N ALA A 167 16.91 -16.08 -12.36
CA ALA A 167 16.23 -17.37 -12.41
C ALA A 167 16.06 -17.96 -11.00
N ASN A 168 17.13 -17.96 -10.21
CA ASN A 168 17.13 -18.50 -8.84
C ASN A 168 16.23 -17.74 -7.88
N THR A 169 15.98 -16.45 -8.14
CA THR A 169 15.15 -15.59 -7.29
C THR A 169 13.73 -15.41 -7.80
N LYS A 170 13.35 -16.05 -8.92
CA LYS A 170 12.09 -15.80 -9.63
C LYS A 170 10.85 -15.88 -8.74
N ALA A 171 10.81 -16.86 -7.83
CA ALA A 171 9.67 -17.09 -6.93
C ALA A 171 9.49 -15.97 -5.88
N SER A 172 10.52 -15.16 -5.63
CA SER A 172 10.51 -14.07 -4.66
C SER A 172 10.54 -12.69 -5.32
N GLN A 173 10.51 -12.63 -6.64
CA GLN A 173 10.49 -11.36 -7.39
C GLN A 173 9.11 -10.72 -7.33
N LEU A 174 9.07 -9.40 -7.26
CA LEU A 174 7.86 -8.63 -7.56
C LEU A 174 7.57 -8.74 -9.07
N PRO A 175 6.30 -8.80 -9.48
CA PRO A 175 5.94 -8.78 -10.89
C PRO A 175 6.38 -7.45 -11.51
N ALA A 176 6.76 -7.48 -12.79
CA ALA A 176 7.24 -6.28 -13.49
C ALA A 176 6.14 -5.22 -13.66
N THR A 177 4.87 -5.67 -13.67
CA THR A 177 3.68 -4.84 -13.78
C THR A 177 2.66 -5.26 -12.73
N ALA A 178 1.79 -4.32 -12.36
CA ALA A 178 0.69 -4.58 -11.43
C ALA A 178 -0.56 -3.84 -11.92
N LYS A 179 -1.72 -4.45 -11.67
CA LYS A 179 -3.02 -3.88 -12.04
C LYS A 179 -3.39 -2.74 -11.09
N THR A 180 -4.12 -1.75 -11.59
CA THR A 180 -4.74 -0.71 -10.76
C THR A 180 -5.61 -1.32 -9.65
N GLY A 181 -5.58 -0.70 -8.48
CA GLY A 181 -6.25 -1.17 -7.26
C GLY A 181 -5.27 -1.76 -6.24
N ILE A 182 -5.82 -2.41 -5.21
CA ILE A 182 -5.04 -3.03 -4.13
C ILE A 182 -5.01 -4.53 -4.34
N HIS A 183 -3.83 -5.07 -4.62
CA HIS A 183 -3.67 -6.49 -4.95
C HIS A 183 -2.46 -7.10 -4.26
N SER A 184 -2.51 -8.40 -4.01
CA SER A 184 -1.32 -9.19 -3.64
C SER A 184 -0.39 -9.25 -4.86
N ILE A 185 0.86 -8.88 -4.67
CA ILE A 185 1.90 -8.87 -5.70
C ILE A 185 2.99 -9.91 -5.42
N LEU A 186 3.12 -10.39 -4.17
CA LEU A 186 4.01 -11.49 -3.83
C LEU A 186 3.51 -12.16 -2.56
N LYS A 187 3.32 -13.48 -2.61
CA LYS A 187 3.11 -14.33 -1.42
C LYS A 187 4.30 -15.24 -1.27
N SER A 188 4.95 -15.18 -0.11
CA SER A 188 6.16 -15.94 0.17
C SER A 188 6.18 -16.39 1.63
N ALA A 189 7.28 -17.05 2.03
CA ALA A 189 7.52 -17.39 3.43
C ALA A 189 7.72 -16.17 4.35
N SER A 190 7.99 -14.97 3.80
CA SER A 190 8.14 -13.73 4.56
C SER A 190 6.83 -12.97 4.77
N GLY A 191 5.79 -13.26 3.98
CA GLY A 191 4.46 -12.68 4.14
C GLY A 191 3.69 -12.51 2.83
N ASP A 192 2.58 -11.77 2.92
CA ASP A 192 1.79 -11.32 1.78
C ASP A 192 2.09 -9.84 1.52
N TYR A 193 2.77 -9.57 0.42
CA TYR A 193 3.10 -8.24 -0.07
C TYR A 193 2.00 -7.79 -1.01
N ARG A 194 1.39 -6.66 -0.68
CA ARG A 194 0.33 -6.03 -1.46
C ARG A 194 0.78 -4.65 -1.91
N ALA A 195 0.30 -4.20 -3.05
CA ALA A 195 0.49 -2.84 -3.52
C ALA A 195 -0.84 -2.19 -3.83
N SER A 196 -0.93 -0.89 -3.53
CA SER A 196 -1.95 0.01 -4.06
C SER A 196 -1.39 0.69 -5.30
N ILE A 197 -1.97 0.41 -6.46
CA ILE A 197 -1.52 0.94 -7.75
C ILE A 197 -2.60 1.85 -8.35
N VAL A 198 -2.19 3.03 -8.81
CA VAL A 198 -3.04 3.96 -9.56
C VAL A 198 -2.21 4.48 -10.72
N ASP A 199 -2.68 4.31 -11.96
CA ASP A 199 -2.01 4.76 -13.19
C ASP A 199 -0.52 4.37 -13.27
N GLY A 200 -0.21 3.12 -12.90
CA GLY A 200 1.15 2.58 -12.88
C GLY A 200 2.04 3.11 -11.75
N LYS A 201 1.52 4.00 -10.89
CA LYS A 201 2.21 4.54 -9.71
C LYS A 201 1.86 3.71 -8.48
N ALA A 202 2.86 3.43 -7.65
CA ALA A 202 2.66 2.78 -6.36
C ALA A 202 2.27 3.81 -5.31
N MET A 203 1.01 3.80 -4.89
CA MET A 203 0.49 4.69 -3.84
C MET A 203 0.87 4.22 -2.43
N GLY A 204 1.21 2.94 -2.29
CA GLY A 204 1.70 2.34 -1.06
C GLY A 204 1.91 0.84 -1.19
N PHE A 205 2.66 0.26 -0.27
CA PHE A 205 2.75 -1.19 -0.08
C PHE A 205 2.21 -1.58 1.30
N ALA A 206 1.56 -2.74 1.38
CA ALA A 206 1.24 -3.37 2.65
C ALA A 206 1.95 -4.72 2.72
N VAL A 207 2.63 -5.00 3.83
CA VAL A 207 3.25 -6.30 4.09
C VAL A 207 2.57 -6.93 5.30
N VAL A 208 1.92 -8.05 5.07
CA VAL A 208 1.24 -8.84 6.11
C VAL A 208 2.15 -9.99 6.51
N VAL A 209 2.70 -9.93 7.72
CA VAL A 209 3.70 -10.87 8.23
C VAL A 209 3.07 -11.72 9.33
N PRO A 210 2.86 -13.03 9.14
CA PRO A 210 2.38 -13.91 10.20
C PRO A 210 3.30 -13.88 11.42
N LEU A 211 2.76 -13.88 12.64
CA LEU A 211 3.60 -13.88 13.86
C LEU A 211 4.50 -15.11 13.95
N SER A 212 4.17 -16.21 13.28
CA SER A 212 5.02 -17.40 13.15
C SER A 212 6.32 -17.15 12.39
N VAL A 213 6.34 -16.18 11.47
CA VAL A 213 7.57 -15.72 10.77
C VAL A 213 8.50 -15.04 11.76
N LEU A 214 7.97 -14.17 12.62
CA LEU A 214 8.76 -13.41 13.60
C LEU A 214 9.39 -14.31 14.69
N LYS A 215 8.76 -15.46 14.97
CA LYS A 215 9.24 -16.45 15.96
C LYS A 215 10.34 -17.38 15.42
N ASN A 216 10.52 -17.46 14.10
CA ASN A 216 11.52 -18.33 13.48
C ASN A 216 12.68 -17.49 12.93
N SER A 217 13.90 -17.70 13.43
CA SER A 217 15.07 -16.88 13.07
C SER A 217 15.34 -16.83 11.57
N LYS A 218 15.23 -17.96 10.86
CA LYS A 218 15.45 -18.04 9.41
C LYS A 218 14.37 -17.29 8.64
N LYS A 219 13.10 -17.49 8.98
CA LYS A 219 11.98 -16.77 8.33
C LYS A 219 12.02 -15.27 8.63
N MET A 220 12.38 -14.89 9.85
CA MET A 220 12.58 -13.50 10.25
C MET A 220 13.73 -12.86 9.48
N GLN A 221 14.82 -13.59 9.24
CA GLN A 221 15.93 -13.10 8.41
C GLN A 221 15.50 -12.90 6.96
N THR A 222 14.76 -13.85 6.38
CA THR A 222 14.18 -13.68 5.03
C THR A 222 13.27 -12.46 4.97
N PHE A 223 12.36 -12.31 5.93
CA PHE A 223 11.52 -11.13 6.03
C PHE A 223 12.33 -9.83 6.17
N ALA A 224 13.35 -9.80 7.01
CA ALA A 224 14.19 -8.62 7.19
C ALA A 224 14.94 -8.25 5.90
N THR A 225 15.44 -9.24 5.16
CA THR A 225 16.05 -9.00 3.85
C THR A 225 15.01 -8.43 2.88
N ASP A 226 13.90 -9.13 2.66
CA ASP A 226 12.87 -8.73 1.68
C ASP A 226 12.28 -7.36 2.01
N PHE A 227 11.95 -7.11 3.28
CA PHE A 227 11.41 -5.81 3.70
C PHE A 227 12.45 -4.70 3.62
N GLY A 228 13.73 -4.99 3.90
CA GLY A 228 14.83 -4.06 3.68
C GLY A 228 14.97 -3.68 2.21
N LEU A 229 14.93 -4.66 1.31
CA LEU A 229 14.96 -4.42 -0.13
C LEU A 229 13.78 -3.60 -0.60
N LEU A 230 12.55 -3.89 -0.13
CA LEU A 230 11.36 -3.13 -0.47
C LEU A 230 11.49 -1.67 -0.02
N THR A 231 11.84 -1.43 1.25
CA THR A 231 11.96 -0.07 1.78
C THR A 231 13.08 0.72 1.09
N THR A 232 14.22 0.10 0.79
CA THR A 232 15.28 0.71 -0.04
C THR A 232 14.86 0.96 -1.48
N SER A 233 14.02 0.10 -2.06
CA SER A 233 13.52 0.28 -3.43
C SER A 233 12.67 1.56 -3.56
N VAL A 234 11.98 1.96 -2.49
CA VAL A 234 11.17 3.18 -2.42
C VAL A 234 11.88 4.39 -1.79
N GLY A 235 13.18 4.26 -1.52
CA GLY A 235 14.06 5.37 -1.09
C GLY A 235 14.30 5.49 0.41
N ALA A 236 13.77 4.58 1.23
CA ALA A 236 14.08 4.56 2.66
C ALA A 236 15.45 3.92 2.95
N ASP A 237 16.09 4.34 4.05
CA ASP A 237 17.27 3.66 4.59
C ASP A 237 16.86 2.44 5.43
N ALA A 238 17.20 1.24 4.96
CA ALA A 238 16.81 -0.01 5.62
C ALA A 238 17.37 -0.13 7.03
N LYS A 239 18.60 0.34 7.29
CA LYS A 239 19.23 0.25 8.62
C LYS A 239 18.46 1.09 9.64
N SER A 240 18.12 2.32 9.31
CA SER A 240 17.30 3.22 10.11
C SER A 240 15.92 2.63 10.35
N VAL A 241 15.29 2.08 9.31
CA VAL A 241 13.98 1.41 9.43
C VAL A 241 14.05 0.25 10.43
N PHE A 242 15.02 -0.66 10.30
CA PHE A 242 15.13 -1.79 11.23
C PHE A 242 15.52 -1.40 12.65
N SER A 243 16.35 -0.36 12.81
CA SER A 243 16.69 0.18 14.13
C SER A 243 15.44 0.70 14.85
N GLN A 244 14.63 1.52 14.15
CA GLN A 244 13.37 2.02 14.69
C GLN A 244 12.36 0.90 14.94
N PHE A 245 12.25 -0.07 14.02
CA PHE A 245 11.40 -1.24 14.19
C PHE A 245 11.78 -2.07 15.44
N LYS A 246 13.07 -2.28 15.69
CA LYS A 246 13.57 -2.96 16.90
C LYS A 246 13.25 -2.18 18.17
N LYS A 247 13.28 -0.85 18.13
CA LYS A 247 12.87 0.00 19.26
C LYS A 247 11.37 -0.15 19.54
N LEU A 248 10.54 -0.03 18.51
CA LEU A 248 9.08 -0.16 18.62
C LEU A 248 8.64 -1.52 19.15
N THR A 249 9.27 -2.61 18.69
CA THR A 249 8.96 -3.97 19.18
C THR A 249 9.38 -4.19 20.63
N LYS A 250 10.45 -3.53 21.11
CA LYS A 250 10.82 -3.55 22.53
C LYS A 250 9.84 -2.74 23.38
N ASP A 251 9.47 -1.55 22.92
CA ASP A 251 8.57 -0.65 23.65
C ASP A 251 7.14 -1.22 23.74
N ALA A 252 6.68 -1.91 22.70
CA ALA A 252 5.38 -2.59 22.71
C ALA A 252 5.31 -3.73 23.74
N LYS A 253 6.44 -4.43 23.97
CA LYS A 253 6.53 -5.46 25.02
C LYS A 253 6.59 -4.87 26.42
N SER A 254 7.18 -3.69 26.59
CA SER A 254 7.30 -3.05 27.91
C SER A 254 6.06 -2.28 28.35
N LYS A 255 5.14 -1.94 27.42
CA LYS A 255 3.96 -1.09 27.68
C LYS A 255 2.60 -1.84 27.69
N ASN A 256 2.56 -3.14 28.01
CA ASN A 256 1.32 -3.93 28.15
C ASN A 256 0.29 -3.71 27.02
N ASN A 257 0.54 -4.27 25.83
CA ASN A 257 -0.46 -4.43 24.77
C ASN A 257 -1.11 -3.14 24.23
N ALA A 258 -0.37 -2.03 24.13
CA ALA A 258 -0.87 -0.86 23.41
C ALA A 258 -1.03 -1.17 21.91
N THR A 259 -2.26 -1.11 21.40
CA THR A 259 -2.62 -1.24 19.97
C THR A 259 -2.25 0.00 19.17
N THR A 260 -1.15 0.66 19.51
CA THR A 260 -0.73 1.92 18.92
C THR A 260 0.00 1.67 17.60
N ILE A 261 -0.57 2.17 16.51
CA ILE A 261 0.12 2.29 15.23
C ILE A 261 1.31 3.21 15.43
N SER A 262 2.51 2.68 15.23
CA SER A 262 3.74 3.45 15.32
C SER A 262 4.26 3.71 13.91
N THR A 263 4.61 4.96 13.62
CA THR A 263 5.14 5.35 12.32
C THR A 263 6.67 5.46 12.37
N ILE A 264 7.34 4.62 11.60
CA ILE A 264 8.77 4.77 11.30
C ILE A 264 8.90 5.74 10.12
N LYS A 265 9.85 6.68 10.19
CA LYS A 265 10.11 7.64 9.10
C LYS A 265 11.55 7.51 8.60
N SER A 266 11.73 7.52 7.29
CA SER A 266 13.05 7.51 6.64
C SER A 266 12.96 8.11 5.25
N HIS A 267 13.68 9.22 5.00
CA HIS A 267 13.76 9.90 3.69
C HIS A 267 12.39 10.17 3.02
N GLY A 268 11.41 10.64 3.80
CA GLY A 268 10.05 10.92 3.31
C GLY A 268 9.16 9.68 3.14
N VAL A 269 9.67 8.48 3.40
CA VAL A 269 8.88 7.24 3.49
C VAL A 269 8.40 7.05 4.93
N LYS A 270 7.13 6.72 5.09
CA LYS A 270 6.46 6.36 6.34
C LYS A 270 6.14 4.88 6.35
N ILE A 271 6.37 4.22 7.47
CA ILE A 271 6.02 2.82 7.68
C ILE A 271 5.16 2.75 8.93
N ASP A 272 3.86 2.60 8.75
CA ASP A 272 2.91 2.42 9.85
C ASP A 272 2.86 0.95 10.23
N VAL A 273 3.07 0.68 11.52
CA VAL A 273 3.16 -0.67 12.07
C VAL A 273 1.91 -0.98 12.89
N GLY A 274 1.08 -1.90 12.43
CA GLY A 274 -0.09 -2.41 13.14
C GLY A 274 0.10 -3.84 13.61
N TYR A 275 -0.31 -4.16 14.84
CA TYR A 275 -0.24 -5.51 15.40
C TYR A 275 -1.65 -6.09 15.53
N SER A 276 -1.78 -7.39 15.24
CA SER A 276 -2.96 -8.19 15.55
C SER A 276 -2.53 -9.44 16.32
N THR A 277 -3.51 -10.27 16.70
CA THR A 277 -3.26 -11.55 17.38
C THR A 277 -2.56 -12.58 16.51
N THR A 278 -2.58 -12.43 15.18
CA THR A 278 -2.05 -13.45 14.23
C THR A 278 -1.00 -12.92 13.26
N ALA A 279 -0.98 -11.61 13.00
CA ALA A 279 -0.07 -10.99 12.06
C ALA A 279 0.35 -9.56 12.45
N LEU A 280 1.50 -9.17 11.91
CA LEU A 280 1.99 -7.80 11.83
C LEU A 280 1.62 -7.22 10.46
N TYR A 281 1.15 -5.97 10.46
CA TYR A 281 0.81 -5.20 9.27
C TYR A 281 1.76 -4.02 9.14
N LEU A 282 2.42 -3.91 8.00
CA LEU A 282 3.36 -2.83 7.70
C LEU A 282 2.88 -2.07 6.48
N TYR A 283 2.53 -0.80 6.64
CA TYR A 283 2.08 0.05 5.54
C TYR A 283 3.18 1.03 5.15
N VAL A 284 3.81 0.81 3.99
CA VAL A 284 4.87 1.66 3.43
C VAL A 284 4.23 2.69 2.51
N THR A 285 4.36 3.98 2.86
CA THR A 285 3.71 5.11 2.17
C THR A 285 4.62 6.35 2.19
N LYS A 286 4.19 7.46 1.58
CA LYS A 286 4.79 8.81 1.75
C LYS A 286 3.84 9.73 2.49
#